data_AF-A0A7Y4XGY4-F1
#
_entry.id   AF-A0A7Y4XGY4-F1
#
_cell.length_a   1.000
_cell.length_b   1.000
_cell.length_c   1.000
_cell.angle_alpha   90.00
_cell.angle_beta   90.00
_cell.angle_gamma   90.00
#
_symmetry.space_group_name_H-M   'P 1'
#
loop_
_entity.id
_entity.type
_entity.pdbx_description
1 polymer ?
#
loop_
_entity_poly.entity_id
_entity_poly.type
_entity_poly.pdbx_seq_one_letter_code
_entity_poly.pdbx_strand_id
1 'polypeptide(L)'
;MTQGEAATALSAAVAQAYNVFSGYRPGSQLATCRCSMCMDDHTEHLLLTTPLREIQHETLCEYTWSANGLDEPKFNADELRYFLPRYFEFIAGGEWPAFSDPEPTLRQLGTLNYRANWPALEVATVDQFFAALFHSALAKPLSWNKSELGDALAWSTVEETLCCIAHGGGDMTSLLAAWDHSASPFADDHRAALAASCDDEEEHGLWSPFWSNQLQDAKIVALWIRRPETIERLQCALSKLPPGKRAALHASAIKNVEQLTTEPNAR
;
A
#
# COMPACT_ATOMS: atom_id res chain seq x y z
N MET A 1 12.08 10.07 -10.49
CA MET A 1 12.04 10.85 -9.24
C MET A 1 13.07 10.26 -8.31
N THR A 2 13.90 11.09 -7.69
CA THR A 2 14.88 10.67 -6.67
C THR A 2 14.19 10.41 -5.33
N GLN A 3 14.87 9.76 -4.38
CA GLN A 3 14.33 9.52 -3.04
C GLN A 3 13.96 10.82 -2.30
N GLY A 4 14.77 11.87 -2.45
CA GLY A 4 14.50 13.17 -1.81
C GLY A 4 13.28 13.90 -2.40
N GLU A 5 13.12 13.86 -3.73
CA GLU A 5 11.93 14.39 -4.40
C GLU A 5 10.67 13.62 -4.00
N ALA A 6 10.76 12.28 -3.92
CA ALA A 6 9.65 11.43 -3.53
C ALA A 6 9.21 11.68 -2.08
N ALA A 7 10.17 11.81 -1.16
CA ALA A 7 9.89 12.17 0.23
C ALA A 7 9.22 13.56 0.33
N THR A 8 9.69 14.53 -0.44
CA THR A 8 9.10 15.88 -0.49
C THR A 8 7.65 15.84 -1.01
N ALA A 9 7.40 15.11 -2.08
CA ALA A 9 6.05 14.94 -2.64
C ALA A 9 5.11 14.26 -1.65
N LEU A 10 5.59 13.25 -0.92
CA LEU A 10 4.81 12.55 0.09
C LEU A 10 4.47 13.46 1.28
N SER A 11 5.44 14.23 1.81
CA SER A 11 5.17 15.22 2.86
C SER A 11 4.20 16.31 2.41
N ALA A 12 4.29 16.75 1.14
CA ALA A 12 3.34 17.71 0.59
C ALA A 12 1.92 17.14 0.49
N ALA A 13 1.77 15.86 0.11
CA ALA A 13 0.47 15.19 0.09
C ALA A 13 -0.15 15.06 1.49
N VAL A 14 0.66 14.76 2.52
CA VAL A 14 0.22 14.76 3.93
C VAL A 14 -0.25 16.14 4.36
N ALA A 15 0.52 17.20 4.05
CA ALA A 15 0.13 18.57 4.37
C ALA A 15 -1.19 18.97 3.69
N GLN A 16 -1.37 18.56 2.43
CA GLN A 16 -2.60 18.78 1.68
C GLN A 16 -3.80 18.06 2.33
N ALA A 17 -3.64 16.82 2.77
CA ALA A 17 -4.68 16.10 3.50
C ALA A 17 -5.10 16.85 4.78
N TYR A 18 -4.14 17.34 5.57
CA TYR A 18 -4.46 18.15 6.75
C TYR A 18 -5.27 19.41 6.42
N ASN A 19 -5.03 20.04 5.27
CA ASN A 19 -5.77 21.22 4.84
C ASN A 19 -7.19 20.87 4.35
N VAL A 20 -7.32 19.83 3.53
CA VAL A 20 -8.61 19.46 2.91
C VAL A 20 -9.58 18.89 3.93
N PHE A 21 -9.09 18.06 4.86
CA PHE A 21 -9.95 17.40 5.84
C PHE A 21 -10.08 18.19 7.16
N SER A 22 -9.54 19.41 7.27
CA SER A 22 -9.54 20.20 8.51
C SER A 22 -10.94 20.55 9.04
N GLY A 23 -11.95 20.52 8.16
CA GLY A 23 -13.34 20.84 8.49
C GLY A 23 -14.11 19.73 9.21
N TYR A 24 -13.62 18.49 9.16
CA TYR A 24 -14.29 17.34 9.76
C TYR A 24 -14.02 17.24 11.25
N ARG A 25 -14.98 16.69 12.00
CA ARG A 25 -14.82 16.34 13.41
C ARG A 25 -15.50 15.00 13.65
N PRO A 26 -14.97 14.18 14.57
CA PRO A 26 -15.70 13.00 15.03
C PRO A 26 -16.95 13.46 15.80
N GLY A 27 -17.92 12.56 15.94
CA GLY A 27 -19.09 12.80 16.78
C GLY A 27 -18.73 12.85 18.26
N SER A 28 -19.75 12.87 19.13
CA SER A 28 -19.53 12.73 20.58
C SER A 28 -19.12 11.32 21.02
N GLN A 29 -19.19 10.35 20.11
CA GLN A 29 -18.81 8.95 20.26
C GLN A 29 -18.23 8.46 18.92
N LEU A 30 -17.27 7.54 18.99
CA LEU A 30 -16.64 6.94 17.83
C LEU A 30 -17.38 5.67 17.39
N ALA A 31 -17.43 5.46 16.08
CA ALA A 31 -18.06 4.28 15.48
C ALA A 31 -17.16 3.04 15.55
N THR A 32 -16.97 2.51 16.76
CA THR A 32 -16.06 1.38 17.04
C THR A 32 -16.72 0.25 17.83
N CYS A 33 -16.16 -0.96 17.71
CA CYS A 33 -16.57 -2.10 18.52
C CYS A 33 -16.26 -1.87 20.01
N ARG A 34 -17.23 -2.16 20.88
CA ARG A 34 -17.17 -1.98 22.34
C ARG A 34 -17.08 -3.31 23.10
N CYS A 35 -16.70 -4.39 22.43
CA CYS A 35 -16.44 -5.64 23.14
C CYS A 35 -15.20 -5.49 24.04
N SER A 36 -15.03 -6.39 25.01
CA SER A 36 -13.99 -6.29 26.05
C SER A 36 -12.53 -6.30 25.55
N MET A 37 -12.32 -6.51 24.24
CA MET A 37 -11.00 -6.60 23.59
C MET A 37 -10.79 -5.53 22.50
N CYS A 38 -11.72 -4.58 22.35
CA CYS A 38 -11.64 -3.50 21.37
C CYS A 38 -11.56 -2.15 22.10
N MET A 39 -12.36 -1.16 21.71
CA MET A 39 -12.25 0.21 22.21
C MET A 39 -12.81 0.34 23.63
N ASP A 40 -11.96 0.77 24.58
CA ASP A 40 -12.39 1.19 25.92
C ASP A 40 -12.76 2.69 25.98
N ASP A 41 -13.45 3.09 27.05
CA ASP A 41 -13.91 4.47 27.26
C ASP A 41 -12.73 5.46 27.39
N HIS A 42 -11.58 5.00 27.90
CA HIS A 42 -10.41 5.85 28.10
C HIS A 42 -9.76 6.24 26.78
N THR A 43 -9.55 5.27 25.90
CA THR A 43 -8.93 5.43 24.58
C THR A 43 -9.82 6.24 23.66
N GLU A 44 -11.14 5.99 23.67
CA GLU A 44 -12.10 6.83 22.94
C GLU A 44 -12.05 8.29 23.42
N HIS A 45 -12.02 8.50 24.74
CA HIS A 45 -11.91 9.85 25.29
C HIS A 45 -10.63 10.55 24.83
N LEU A 46 -9.50 9.84 24.81
CA LEU A 46 -8.24 10.38 24.28
C LEU A 46 -8.37 10.77 22.80
N LEU A 47 -8.94 9.91 21.95
CA LEU A 47 -9.13 10.20 20.52
C LEU A 47 -10.03 11.40 20.26
N LEU A 48 -11.07 11.59 21.08
CA LEU A 48 -12.03 12.69 20.95
C LEU A 48 -11.51 14.03 21.48
N THR A 49 -10.59 14.01 22.45
CA THR A 49 -10.12 15.24 23.14
C THR A 49 -8.71 15.66 22.77
N THR A 50 -7.91 14.77 22.21
CA THR A 50 -6.53 15.08 21.77
C THR A 50 -6.56 15.79 20.41
N PRO A 51 -5.83 16.91 20.24
CA PRO A 51 -5.67 17.53 18.93
C PRO A 51 -5.16 16.51 17.90
N LEU A 52 -5.72 16.51 16.67
CA LEU A 52 -5.43 15.49 15.65
C LEU A 52 -3.92 15.21 15.45
N ARG A 53 -3.08 16.26 15.44
CA ARG A 53 -1.62 16.14 15.26
C ARG A 53 -0.88 15.57 16.47
N GLU A 54 -1.52 15.56 17.64
CA GLU A 54 -0.97 15.08 18.91
C GLU A 54 -1.44 13.65 19.23
N ILE A 55 -2.36 13.08 18.45
CA ILE A 55 -2.80 11.69 18.60
C ILE A 55 -1.60 10.76 18.39
N GLN A 56 -1.33 9.91 19.37
CA GLN A 56 -0.21 8.96 19.31
C GLN A 56 -0.52 7.79 18.37
N HIS A 57 0.53 7.16 17.85
CA HIS A 57 0.43 6.06 16.89
C HIS A 57 -0.41 4.91 17.46
N GLU A 58 -0.11 4.51 18.69
CA GLU A 58 -0.76 3.38 19.37
C GLU A 58 -2.25 3.64 19.60
N THR A 59 -2.63 4.89 19.93
CA THR A 59 -4.03 5.27 20.09
C THR A 59 -4.80 5.16 18.76
N LEU A 60 -4.14 5.48 17.64
CA LEU A 60 -4.73 5.32 16.32
C LEU A 60 -4.76 3.85 15.86
N CYS A 61 -3.81 3.02 16.31
CA CYS A 61 -3.87 1.56 16.13
C CYS A 61 -5.10 0.96 16.82
N GLU A 62 -5.39 1.35 18.07
CA GLU A 62 -6.59 0.92 18.80
C GLU A 62 -7.86 1.28 18.05
N TYR A 63 -7.92 2.49 17.51
CA TYR A 63 -9.01 2.92 16.65
C TYR A 63 -9.13 2.04 15.41
N THR A 64 -8.05 1.85 14.65
CA THR A 64 -8.03 1.04 13.42
C THR A 64 -8.47 -0.40 13.67
N TRP A 65 -8.03 -0.98 14.79
CA TRP A 65 -8.38 -2.35 15.20
C TRP A 65 -9.84 -2.47 15.65
N SER A 66 -10.41 -1.41 16.23
CA SER A 66 -11.77 -1.40 16.75
C SER A 66 -12.81 -0.91 15.74
N ALA A 67 -12.37 -0.16 14.72
CA ALA A 67 -13.16 0.35 13.61
C ALA A 67 -13.40 -0.77 12.58
N ASN A 68 -14.14 -1.80 12.99
CA ASN A 68 -14.50 -2.95 12.15
C ASN A 68 -15.97 -2.78 11.77
N GLY A 69 -16.23 -2.23 10.59
CA GLY A 69 -17.56 -1.93 10.06
C GLY A 69 -18.46 -3.15 9.76
N LEU A 70 -18.31 -4.25 10.52
CA LEU A 70 -19.01 -5.50 10.24
C LEU A 70 -20.41 -5.59 10.83
N ASP A 71 -20.84 -4.69 11.73
CA ASP A 71 -22.17 -4.83 12.34
C ASP A 71 -22.92 -3.53 12.70
N GLU A 72 -22.51 -2.34 12.24
CA GLU A 72 -23.28 -1.14 12.58
C GLU A 72 -23.52 -0.15 11.43
N PRO A 73 -24.75 0.36 11.26
CA PRO A 73 -25.06 1.55 10.45
C PRO A 73 -24.44 2.85 11.02
N LYS A 74 -23.33 2.75 11.78
CA LYS A 74 -22.69 3.84 12.51
C LYS A 74 -21.31 4.23 11.98
N PHE A 75 -20.66 3.47 11.08
CA PHE A 75 -19.36 3.90 10.57
C PHE A 75 -19.48 5.23 9.81
N ASN A 76 -18.96 6.29 10.42
CA ASN A 76 -19.15 7.66 9.97
C ASN A 76 -18.00 8.05 9.03
N ALA A 77 -18.32 8.36 7.78
CA ALA A 77 -17.32 8.84 6.82
C ALA A 77 -16.59 10.10 7.31
N ASP A 78 -17.26 10.98 8.08
CA ASP A 78 -16.64 12.18 8.65
C ASP A 78 -15.59 11.86 9.73
N GLU A 79 -15.77 10.76 10.46
CA GLU A 79 -14.80 10.28 11.43
C GLU A 79 -13.53 9.78 10.74
N LEU A 80 -13.68 8.97 9.68
CA LEU A 80 -12.54 8.56 8.86
C LEU A 80 -11.84 9.78 8.24
N ARG A 81 -12.59 10.72 7.64
CA ARG A 81 -12.04 11.96 7.08
C ARG A 81 -11.26 12.75 8.11
N TYR A 82 -11.74 12.84 9.35
CA TYR A 82 -11.04 13.53 10.43
C TYR A 82 -9.68 12.90 10.75
N PHE A 83 -9.62 11.57 10.88
CA PHE A 83 -8.37 10.89 11.24
C PHE A 83 -7.40 10.71 10.05
N LEU A 84 -7.90 10.76 8.81
CA LEU A 84 -7.15 10.41 7.60
C LEU A 84 -5.82 11.16 7.44
N PRO A 85 -5.70 12.48 7.70
CA PRO A 85 -4.42 13.17 7.62
C PRO A 85 -3.37 12.60 8.59
N ARG A 86 -3.79 12.14 9.77
CA ARG A 86 -2.90 11.55 10.78
C ARG A 86 -2.47 10.14 10.38
N TYR A 87 -3.36 9.35 9.77
CA TYR A 87 -2.96 8.09 9.12
C TYR A 87 -1.88 8.33 8.06
N PHE A 88 -2.11 9.28 7.16
CA PHE A 88 -1.17 9.58 6.08
C PHE A 88 0.19 10.04 6.59
N GLU A 89 0.22 10.82 7.67
CA GLU A 89 1.46 11.24 8.32
C GLU A 89 2.27 10.08 8.88
N PHE A 90 1.63 9.15 9.62
CA PHE A 90 2.32 7.96 10.14
C PHE A 90 2.80 7.04 9.02
N ILE A 91 1.95 6.77 8.04
CA ILE A 91 2.29 5.94 6.87
C ILE A 91 3.46 6.54 6.10
N ALA A 92 3.50 7.88 5.94
CA ALA A 92 4.63 8.56 5.32
C ALA A 92 5.94 8.41 6.11
N GLY A 93 5.85 8.31 7.44
CA GLY A 93 6.95 7.99 8.35
C GLY A 93 7.39 6.52 8.32
N GLY A 94 6.62 5.64 7.69
CA GLY A 94 6.84 4.18 7.70
C GLY A 94 6.24 3.48 8.92
N GLU A 95 5.37 4.16 9.66
CA GLU A 95 4.65 3.62 10.81
C GLU A 95 3.19 3.39 10.40
N TRP A 96 2.77 2.14 10.28
CA TRP A 96 1.39 1.81 9.88
C TRP A 96 0.51 1.78 11.13
N PRO A 97 -0.60 2.54 11.21
CA PRO A 97 -1.49 2.52 12.36
C PRO A 97 -2.31 1.22 12.47
N ALA A 98 -1.64 0.08 12.59
CA ALA A 98 -2.24 -1.23 12.79
C ALA A 98 -1.39 -2.02 13.82
N PHE A 99 -2.05 -2.86 14.63
CA PHE A 99 -1.33 -3.80 15.52
C PHE A 99 -0.73 -4.99 14.79
N SER A 100 -1.20 -5.24 13.58
CA SER A 100 -0.81 -6.35 12.73
C SER A 100 -0.25 -5.79 11.42
N ASP A 101 -0.35 -6.59 10.36
CA ASP A 101 0.14 -6.29 9.03
C ASP A 101 -0.39 -4.95 8.47
N PRO A 102 0.43 -4.23 7.67
CA PRO A 102 0.11 -2.90 7.16
C PRO A 102 -0.99 -2.85 6.10
N GLU A 103 -1.19 -3.91 5.31
CA GLU A 103 -2.09 -3.95 4.17
C GLU A 103 -3.55 -3.58 4.51
N PRO A 104 -4.19 -4.11 5.56
CA PRO A 104 -5.57 -3.76 5.89
C PRO A 104 -5.76 -2.37 6.51
N THR A 105 -4.69 -1.60 6.78
CA THR A 105 -4.74 -0.31 7.51
C THR A 105 -5.76 0.67 6.92
N LEU A 106 -5.86 0.73 5.58
CA LEU A 106 -6.70 1.70 4.88
C LEU A 106 -8.03 1.13 4.36
N ARG A 107 -8.38 -0.11 4.74
CA ARG A 107 -9.57 -0.83 4.22
C ARG A 107 -10.87 -0.05 4.32
N GLN A 108 -11.00 0.83 5.31
CA GLN A 108 -12.23 1.60 5.51
C GLN A 108 -12.49 2.63 4.40
N LEU A 109 -11.45 3.14 3.73
CA LEU A 109 -11.62 3.97 2.54
C LEU A 109 -12.30 3.18 1.41
N GLY A 110 -11.85 1.95 1.19
CA GLY A 110 -12.42 1.03 0.21
C GLY A 110 -13.86 0.65 0.55
N THR A 111 -14.14 0.27 1.80
CA THR A 111 -15.49 -0.06 2.28
C THR A 111 -16.47 1.09 2.08
N LEU A 112 -16.05 2.34 2.33
CA LEU A 112 -16.87 3.53 2.12
C LEU A 112 -16.99 3.95 0.64
N ASN A 113 -16.28 3.27 -0.27
CA ASN A 113 -16.18 3.59 -1.69
C ASN A 113 -15.95 5.10 -1.89
N TYR A 114 -14.90 5.63 -1.25
CA TYR A 114 -14.64 7.06 -1.16
C TYR A 114 -14.62 7.74 -2.54
N ARG A 115 -14.08 7.06 -3.57
CA ARG A 115 -14.04 7.57 -4.94
C ARG A 115 -15.41 7.87 -5.53
N ALA A 116 -16.42 7.06 -5.21
CA ALA A 116 -17.77 7.25 -5.72
C ALA A 116 -18.60 8.22 -4.86
N ASN A 117 -18.30 8.28 -3.56
CA ASN A 117 -19.19 8.89 -2.56
C ASN A 117 -18.68 10.23 -1.98
N TRP A 118 -17.42 10.59 -2.19
CA TRP A 118 -16.82 11.79 -1.59
C TRP A 118 -16.67 12.93 -2.61
N PRO A 119 -16.59 14.19 -2.16
CA PRO A 119 -16.27 15.32 -3.02
C PRO A 119 -14.99 15.13 -3.82
N ALA A 120 -14.97 15.62 -5.06
CA ALA A 120 -13.85 15.45 -5.99
C ALA A 120 -12.49 15.93 -5.43
N LEU A 121 -12.48 17.00 -4.63
CA LEU A 121 -11.26 17.49 -3.98
C LEU A 121 -10.70 16.49 -2.96
N GLU A 122 -11.56 15.82 -2.20
CA GLU A 122 -11.15 14.81 -1.22
C GLU A 122 -10.61 13.57 -1.92
N VAL A 123 -11.32 13.11 -2.97
CA VAL A 123 -10.88 11.98 -3.81
C VAL A 123 -9.49 12.27 -4.38
N ALA A 124 -9.31 13.44 -5.01
CA ALA A 124 -8.02 13.84 -5.57
C ALA A 124 -6.91 13.94 -4.50
N THR A 125 -7.25 14.30 -3.27
CA THR A 125 -6.28 14.39 -2.17
C THR A 125 -5.81 13.00 -1.71
N VAL A 126 -6.72 12.04 -1.61
CA VAL A 126 -6.37 10.63 -1.31
C VAL A 126 -5.56 10.02 -2.45
N ASP A 127 -5.97 10.22 -3.70
CA ASP A 127 -5.26 9.73 -4.88
C ASP A 127 -3.83 10.31 -4.98
N GLN A 128 -3.66 11.60 -4.68
CA GLN A 128 -2.36 12.25 -4.64
C GLN A 128 -1.46 11.62 -3.57
N PHE A 129 -2.02 11.31 -2.39
CA PHE A 129 -1.28 10.61 -1.34
C PHE A 129 -0.86 9.20 -1.79
N PHE A 130 -1.76 8.42 -2.39
CA PHE A 130 -1.43 7.08 -2.91
C PHE A 130 -0.35 7.10 -3.98
N ALA A 131 -0.43 8.03 -4.94
CA ALA A 131 0.60 8.20 -5.95
C ALA A 131 1.95 8.58 -5.32
N ALA A 132 1.97 9.52 -4.37
CA ALA A 132 3.19 9.94 -3.70
C ALA A 132 3.80 8.83 -2.83
N LEU A 133 2.97 8.06 -2.12
CA LEU A 133 3.37 6.92 -1.30
C LEU A 133 4.01 5.84 -2.18
N PHE A 134 3.35 5.47 -3.28
CA PHE A 134 3.86 4.48 -4.22
C PHE A 134 5.18 4.92 -4.84
N HIS A 135 5.29 6.18 -5.27
CA HIS A 135 6.56 6.68 -5.80
C HIS A 135 7.67 6.74 -4.74
N SER A 136 7.34 7.03 -3.48
CA SER A 136 8.28 6.96 -2.36
C SER A 136 8.77 5.53 -2.13
N ALA A 137 7.88 4.53 -2.20
CA ALA A 137 8.25 3.12 -2.14
C ALA A 137 9.20 2.73 -3.28
N LEU A 138 8.89 3.11 -4.53
CA LEU A 138 9.73 2.85 -5.70
C LEU A 138 11.10 3.54 -5.67
N ALA A 139 11.25 4.63 -4.92
CA ALA A 139 12.48 5.41 -4.84
C ALA A 139 13.46 4.90 -3.77
N LYS A 140 13.04 3.94 -2.93
CA LYS A 140 13.91 3.30 -1.94
C LYS A 140 14.65 2.12 -2.59
N PRO A 141 15.91 1.83 -2.21
CA PRO A 141 16.57 0.62 -2.67
C PRO A 141 15.92 -0.63 -2.04
N LEU A 142 16.06 -1.78 -2.71
CA LEU A 142 15.71 -3.06 -2.11
C LEU A 142 16.52 -3.34 -0.85
N SER A 143 15.85 -3.90 0.16
CA SER A 143 16.50 -4.55 1.29
C SER A 143 16.91 -5.97 0.92
N TRP A 144 17.97 -6.47 1.55
CA TRP A 144 18.50 -7.81 1.26
C TRP A 144 18.73 -8.58 2.55
N ASN A 145 18.06 -9.72 2.66
CA ASN A 145 18.23 -10.68 3.75
C ASN A 145 18.94 -11.94 3.25
N LYS A 146 19.28 -12.84 4.19
CA LYS A 146 19.74 -14.19 3.86
C LYS A 146 18.61 -15.16 4.09
N SER A 147 18.36 -16.06 3.15
CA SER A 147 17.51 -17.23 3.38
C SER A 147 18.17 -18.18 4.39
N GLU A 148 17.41 -19.16 4.88
CA GLU A 148 17.95 -20.24 5.74
C GLU A 148 19.08 -21.04 5.03
N LEU A 149 19.03 -21.10 3.70
CA LEU A 149 20.04 -21.74 2.85
C LEU A 149 21.23 -20.82 2.53
N GLY A 150 21.20 -19.57 2.98
CA GLY A 150 22.26 -18.59 2.80
C GLY A 150 22.16 -17.75 1.51
N ASP A 151 21.12 -17.97 0.70
CA ASP A 151 20.87 -17.21 -0.53
C ASP A 151 20.41 -15.78 -0.23
N ALA A 152 20.72 -14.84 -1.13
CA ALA A 152 20.29 -13.46 -0.98
C ALA A 152 18.79 -13.33 -1.33
N LEU A 153 17.97 -13.01 -0.34
CA LEU A 153 16.55 -12.74 -0.52
C LEU A 153 16.32 -11.23 -0.66
N ALA A 154 15.74 -10.81 -1.77
CA ALA A 154 15.33 -9.43 -1.97
C ALA A 154 14.02 -9.15 -1.23
N TRP A 155 13.96 -8.02 -0.53
CA TRP A 155 12.73 -7.54 0.10
C TRP A 155 12.32 -6.19 -0.49
N SER A 156 11.06 -6.10 -0.88
CA SER A 156 10.45 -4.95 -1.52
C SER A 156 9.16 -4.61 -0.79
N THR A 157 9.06 -3.40 -0.24
CA THR A 157 7.83 -2.91 0.40
C THR A 157 6.76 -2.50 -0.63
N VAL A 158 7.05 -2.61 -1.93
CA VAL A 158 6.15 -2.15 -2.99
C VAL A 158 4.89 -3.02 -3.07
N GLU A 159 5.01 -4.34 -2.85
CA GLU A 159 3.84 -5.22 -2.87
C GLU A 159 2.86 -4.86 -1.73
N GLU A 160 3.38 -4.76 -0.50
CA GLU A 160 2.60 -4.34 0.68
C GLU A 160 1.95 -2.97 0.45
N THR A 161 2.70 -2.03 -0.15
CA THR A 161 2.19 -0.69 -0.49
C THR A 161 1.05 -0.76 -1.50
N LEU A 162 1.19 -1.56 -2.58
CA LEU A 162 0.14 -1.75 -3.57
C LEU A 162 -1.09 -2.43 -2.96
N CYS A 163 -0.89 -3.45 -2.13
CA CYS A 163 -1.97 -4.16 -1.45
C CYS A 163 -2.72 -3.22 -0.51
N CYS A 164 -2.01 -2.41 0.29
CA CYS A 164 -2.62 -1.41 1.15
C CYS A 164 -3.44 -0.37 0.37
N ILE A 165 -2.90 0.11 -0.75
CA ILE A 165 -3.62 1.05 -1.62
C ILE A 165 -4.86 0.40 -2.24
N ALA A 166 -4.79 -0.88 -2.65
CA ALA A 166 -5.94 -1.63 -3.14
C ALA A 166 -7.04 -1.76 -2.07
N HIS A 167 -6.68 -2.11 -0.83
CA HIS A 167 -7.60 -2.08 0.31
C HIS A 167 -8.21 -0.68 0.54
N GLY A 168 -7.42 0.36 0.31
CA GLY A 168 -7.87 1.75 0.34
C GLY A 168 -8.79 2.15 -0.83
N GLY A 169 -8.98 1.31 -1.84
CA GLY A 169 -9.74 1.62 -3.06
C GLY A 169 -9.00 2.52 -4.05
N GLY A 170 -7.67 2.46 -4.09
CA GLY A 170 -6.86 3.21 -5.04
C GLY A 170 -6.94 2.68 -6.47
N ASP A 171 -6.58 3.51 -7.44
CA ASP A 171 -6.58 3.14 -8.86
C ASP A 171 -5.29 2.39 -9.24
N MET A 172 -5.38 1.06 -9.19
CA MET A 172 -4.26 0.18 -9.51
C MET A 172 -3.74 0.37 -10.94
N THR A 173 -4.64 0.61 -11.91
CA THR A 173 -4.25 0.78 -13.31
C THR A 173 -3.39 2.03 -13.49
N SER A 174 -3.80 3.15 -12.87
CA SER A 174 -3.04 4.39 -12.89
C SER A 174 -1.67 4.27 -12.22
N LEU A 175 -1.58 3.56 -11.09
CA LEU A 175 -0.30 3.33 -10.38
C LEU A 175 0.67 2.49 -11.21
N LEU A 176 0.19 1.41 -11.81
CA LEU A 176 1.00 0.52 -12.65
C LEU A 176 1.45 1.20 -13.95
N ALA A 177 0.60 2.05 -14.55
CA ALA A 177 0.99 2.90 -15.66
C ALA A 177 2.08 3.92 -15.25
N ALA A 178 1.98 4.49 -14.05
CA ALA A 178 3.02 5.37 -13.50
C ALA A 178 4.33 4.61 -13.23
N TRP A 179 4.27 3.33 -12.84
CA TRP A 179 5.46 2.48 -12.71
C TRP A 179 6.14 2.25 -14.05
N ASP A 180 5.39 1.98 -15.13
CA ASP A 180 5.96 1.82 -16.47
C ASP A 180 6.76 3.06 -16.93
N HIS A 181 6.37 4.25 -16.48
CA HIS A 181 7.06 5.51 -16.80
C HIS A 181 7.99 6.01 -15.69
N SER A 182 8.21 5.21 -14.64
CA SER A 182 8.99 5.64 -13.48
C SER A 182 10.46 5.84 -13.86
N ALA A 183 10.97 7.02 -13.53
CA ALA A 183 12.39 7.36 -13.64
C ALA A 183 13.18 7.03 -12.35
N SER A 184 12.61 6.26 -11.41
CA SER A 184 13.37 5.81 -10.24
C SER A 184 14.48 4.83 -10.67
N PRO A 185 15.71 4.96 -10.15
CA PRO A 185 16.79 4.02 -10.44
C PRO A 185 16.55 2.60 -9.88
N PHE A 186 15.58 2.44 -8.98
CA PHE A 186 15.22 1.15 -8.36
C PHE A 186 13.91 0.58 -8.91
N ALA A 187 13.23 1.26 -9.85
CA ALA A 187 11.93 0.82 -10.36
C ALA A 187 11.97 -0.59 -10.94
N ASP A 188 13.03 -0.92 -11.69
CA ASP A 188 13.19 -2.23 -12.31
C ASP A 188 13.62 -3.30 -11.29
N ASP A 189 14.33 -2.91 -10.23
CA ASP A 189 14.68 -3.81 -9.12
C ASP A 189 13.43 -4.24 -8.35
N HIS A 190 12.54 -3.31 -8.04
CA HIS A 190 11.26 -3.62 -7.41
C HIS A 190 10.37 -4.48 -8.32
N ARG A 191 10.42 -4.25 -9.64
CA ARG A 191 9.65 -5.06 -10.60
C ARG A 191 10.19 -6.47 -10.63
N ALA A 192 11.51 -6.63 -10.63
CA ALA A 192 12.16 -7.93 -10.55
C ALA A 192 11.82 -8.65 -9.23
N ALA A 193 11.82 -7.93 -8.09
CA ALA A 193 11.45 -8.50 -6.80
C ALA A 193 10.01 -9.03 -6.79
N LEU A 194 9.06 -8.21 -7.25
CA LEU A 194 7.65 -8.59 -7.33
C LEU A 194 7.43 -9.75 -8.32
N ALA A 195 8.07 -9.69 -9.49
CA ALA A 195 7.99 -10.76 -10.48
C ALA A 195 8.61 -12.07 -10.01
N ALA A 196 9.64 -12.03 -9.16
CA ALA A 196 10.26 -13.23 -8.60
C ALA A 196 9.45 -13.84 -7.44
N SER A 197 8.56 -13.08 -6.80
CA SER A 197 7.67 -13.55 -5.73
C SER A 197 6.30 -14.02 -6.23
N CYS A 198 5.96 -13.80 -7.50
CA CYS A 198 4.74 -14.32 -8.10
C CYS A 198 4.76 -15.85 -8.21
N ASP A 199 3.67 -16.49 -7.77
CA ASP A 199 3.49 -17.94 -7.81
C ASP A 199 2.11 -18.31 -8.40
N ASP A 200 2.07 -19.19 -9.40
CA ASP A 200 0.81 -19.65 -10.03
C ASP A 200 -0.02 -20.58 -9.12
N GLU A 201 0.55 -21.08 -8.02
CA GLU A 201 -0.20 -21.92 -7.06
C GLU A 201 -1.18 -21.10 -6.21
N GLU A 202 -0.94 -19.81 -6.04
CA GLU A 202 -1.81 -18.90 -5.29
C GLU A 202 -2.94 -18.35 -6.16
N GLU A 203 -4.17 -18.26 -5.63
CA GLU A 203 -5.38 -17.86 -6.37
C GLU A 203 -5.23 -16.51 -7.10
N HIS A 204 -4.37 -15.62 -6.58
CA HIS A 204 -4.12 -14.29 -7.13
C HIS A 204 -2.70 -14.06 -7.65
N GLY A 205 -1.79 -15.04 -7.54
CA GLY A 205 -0.46 -14.92 -8.15
C GLY A 205 0.52 -13.97 -7.45
N LEU A 206 0.27 -13.60 -6.20
CA LEU A 206 1.05 -12.61 -5.42
C LEU A 206 1.34 -13.18 -4.02
N TRP A 207 2.36 -12.66 -3.34
CA TRP A 207 2.86 -13.23 -2.09
C TRP A 207 2.03 -12.85 -0.86
N SER A 208 1.55 -11.60 -0.79
CA SER A 208 0.79 -11.15 0.39
C SER A 208 -0.58 -11.85 0.46
N PRO A 209 -0.92 -12.51 1.59
CA PRO A 209 -2.22 -13.19 1.74
C PRO A 209 -3.39 -12.21 1.78
N PHE A 210 -3.13 -10.92 2.01
CA PHE A 210 -4.16 -9.89 2.07
C PHE A 210 -4.78 -9.55 0.70
N TRP A 211 -4.17 -10.00 -0.39
CA TRP A 211 -4.74 -9.90 -1.74
C TRP A 211 -6.00 -10.76 -1.92
N SER A 212 -6.22 -11.78 -1.10
CA SER A 212 -7.45 -12.59 -1.09
C SER A 212 -8.73 -11.76 -0.90
N ASN A 213 -8.62 -10.60 -0.24
CA ASN A 213 -9.73 -9.65 -0.06
C ASN A 213 -9.83 -8.60 -1.19
N GLN A 214 -8.86 -8.55 -2.10
CA GLN A 214 -8.73 -7.59 -3.20
C GLN A 214 -8.41 -8.29 -4.53
N LEU A 215 -9.09 -9.41 -4.81
CA LEU A 215 -8.77 -10.29 -5.95
C LEU A 215 -8.77 -9.59 -7.31
N GLN A 216 -9.62 -8.58 -7.50
CA GLN A 216 -9.67 -7.84 -8.77
C GLN A 216 -8.38 -7.04 -9.00
N ASP A 217 -7.93 -6.29 -8.01
CA ASP A 217 -6.67 -5.52 -8.09
C ASP A 217 -5.46 -6.44 -8.12
N ALA A 218 -5.49 -7.55 -7.37
CA ALA A 218 -4.44 -8.56 -7.41
C ALA A 218 -4.27 -9.12 -8.82
N LYS A 219 -5.37 -9.44 -9.52
CA LYS A 219 -5.36 -9.87 -10.92
C LYS A 219 -4.80 -8.79 -11.86
N ILE A 220 -5.13 -7.52 -11.64
CA ILE A 220 -4.57 -6.41 -12.43
C ILE A 220 -3.04 -6.38 -12.29
N VAL A 221 -2.52 -6.48 -11.06
CA VAL A 221 -1.07 -6.51 -10.79
C VAL A 221 -0.43 -7.75 -11.42
N ALA A 222 -0.98 -8.94 -11.19
CA ALA A 222 -0.45 -10.20 -11.73
C ALA A 222 -0.40 -10.19 -13.27
N LEU A 223 -1.47 -9.73 -13.93
CA LEU A 223 -1.49 -9.59 -15.39
C LEU A 223 -0.47 -8.57 -15.88
N TRP A 224 -0.30 -7.44 -15.18
CA TRP A 224 0.68 -6.43 -15.53
C TRP A 224 2.13 -6.95 -15.47
N ILE A 225 2.45 -7.79 -14.49
CA ILE A 225 3.77 -8.45 -14.36
C ILE A 225 4.01 -9.40 -15.53
N ARG A 226 2.99 -10.16 -15.94
CA ARG A 226 3.08 -11.20 -16.98
C ARG A 226 3.15 -10.67 -18.42
N ARG A 227 3.10 -9.35 -18.60
CA ARG A 227 3.21 -8.73 -19.93
C ARG A 227 4.57 -9.01 -20.57
N PRO A 228 4.65 -9.27 -21.89
CA PRO A 228 5.93 -9.40 -22.61
C PRO A 228 6.87 -8.21 -22.39
N GLU A 229 6.32 -7.00 -22.29
CA GLU A 229 7.05 -5.77 -22.04
C GLU A 229 7.81 -5.79 -20.70
N THR A 230 7.32 -6.56 -19.71
CA THR A 230 8.04 -6.76 -18.45
C THR A 230 9.32 -7.56 -18.67
N ILE A 231 9.29 -8.64 -19.46
CA ILE A 231 10.49 -9.43 -19.80
C ILE A 231 11.51 -8.55 -20.52
N GLU A 232 11.10 -7.83 -21.57
CA GLU A 232 11.98 -6.96 -22.35
C GLU A 232 12.67 -5.91 -21.46
N ARG A 233 11.91 -5.32 -20.54
CA ARG A 233 12.42 -4.31 -19.61
C ARG A 233 13.41 -4.90 -18.62
N LEU A 234 13.10 -6.06 -18.03
CA LEU A 234 14.01 -6.75 -17.11
C LEU A 234 15.29 -7.20 -17.81
N GLN A 235 15.21 -7.69 -19.05
CA GLN A 235 16.39 -8.03 -19.86
C GLN A 235 17.26 -6.79 -20.14
N CYS A 236 16.64 -5.67 -20.50
CA CYS A 236 17.34 -4.39 -20.71
C CYS A 236 18.04 -3.92 -19.43
N ALA A 237 17.38 -4.04 -18.27
CA ALA A 237 17.98 -3.71 -16.97
C ALA A 237 19.14 -4.67 -16.62
N LEU A 238 18.94 -5.98 -16.78
CA LEU A 238 19.95 -7.02 -16.53
C LEU A 238 21.23 -6.79 -17.34
N SER A 239 21.11 -6.41 -18.62
CA SER A 239 22.27 -6.14 -19.49
C SER A 239 23.19 -5.02 -18.99
N LYS A 240 22.69 -4.15 -18.10
CA LYS A 240 23.42 -3.01 -17.52
C LYS A 240 23.95 -3.31 -16.12
N LEU A 241 23.57 -4.43 -15.51
CA LEU A 241 23.96 -4.79 -14.15
C LEU A 241 25.27 -5.58 -14.14
N PRO A 242 26.21 -5.27 -13.22
CA PRO A 242 27.35 -6.16 -12.98
C PRO A 242 26.89 -7.48 -12.34
N PRO A 243 27.67 -8.57 -12.46
CA PRO A 243 27.39 -9.82 -11.77
C PRO A 243 27.20 -9.61 -10.26
N GLY A 244 26.17 -10.23 -9.70
CA GLY A 244 25.85 -10.14 -8.27
C GLY A 244 24.37 -10.36 -7.97
N LYS A 245 23.96 -10.11 -6.72
CA LYS A 245 22.61 -10.38 -6.23
C LYS A 245 21.49 -9.69 -7.03
N ARG A 246 21.73 -8.46 -7.51
CA ARG A 246 20.78 -7.73 -8.37
C ARG A 246 20.61 -8.41 -9.73
N ALA A 247 21.71 -8.75 -10.41
CA ALA A 247 21.66 -9.46 -11.68
C ALA A 247 20.97 -10.84 -11.54
N ALA A 248 21.25 -11.56 -10.45
CA ALA A 248 20.61 -12.84 -10.14
C ALA A 248 19.10 -12.69 -9.93
N LEU A 249 18.65 -11.66 -9.20
CA LEU A 249 17.23 -11.37 -9.02
C LEU A 249 16.52 -11.12 -10.36
N HIS A 250 17.09 -10.27 -11.22
CA HIS A 250 16.51 -9.97 -12.54
C HIS A 250 16.44 -11.21 -13.43
N ALA A 251 17.49 -12.04 -13.44
CA ALA A 251 17.48 -13.31 -14.17
C ALA A 251 16.42 -14.29 -13.65
N SER A 252 16.27 -14.39 -12.34
CA SER A 252 15.22 -15.20 -11.71
C SER A 252 13.82 -14.70 -12.08
N ALA A 253 13.62 -13.39 -12.03
CA ALA A 253 12.35 -12.74 -12.39
C ALA A 253 11.97 -12.99 -13.86
N ILE A 254 12.92 -12.87 -14.80
CA ILE A 254 12.68 -13.16 -16.22
C ILE A 254 12.21 -14.61 -16.39
N LYS A 255 12.94 -15.57 -15.81
CA LYS A 255 12.58 -16.99 -15.89
C LYS A 255 11.19 -17.23 -15.31
N ASN A 256 10.87 -16.62 -14.17
CA ASN A 256 9.55 -16.79 -13.56
C ASN A 256 8.44 -16.26 -14.47
N VAL A 257 8.59 -15.04 -14.99
CA VAL A 257 7.58 -14.45 -15.90
C VAL A 257 7.43 -15.30 -17.17
N GLU A 258 8.52 -15.80 -17.74
CA GLU A 258 8.46 -16.73 -18.89
C GLU A 258 7.63 -17.98 -18.54
N GLN A 259 7.87 -18.60 -17.38
CA GLN A 259 7.09 -19.76 -16.92
C GLN A 259 5.59 -19.43 -16.79
N LEU A 260 5.25 -18.36 -16.06
CA LEU A 260 3.88 -17.88 -15.84
C LEU A 260 3.12 -17.52 -17.13
N THR A 261 3.83 -17.25 -18.24
CA THR A 261 3.22 -16.94 -19.55
C THR A 261 3.07 -18.16 -20.45
N THR A 262 3.84 -19.21 -20.21
CA THR A 262 3.83 -20.43 -21.03
C THR A 262 2.87 -21.50 -20.51
N GLU A 263 2.53 -21.47 -19.22
CA GLU A 263 1.53 -22.37 -18.64
C GLU A 263 0.12 -21.87 -18.97
N PRO A 264 -0.66 -22.59 -19.79
CA PRO A 264 -2.02 -22.16 -20.11
C PRO A 264 -2.87 -22.38 -18.86
N ASN A 265 -3.30 -21.28 -18.21
CA ASN A 265 -4.23 -21.22 -17.06
C ASN A 265 -5.00 -22.53 -16.85
N ALA A 266 -4.40 -23.45 -16.09
CA ALA A 266 -5.02 -24.70 -15.71
C ALA A 266 -5.58 -24.51 -14.30
N ARG A 267 -6.63 -23.68 -14.19
CA ARG A 267 -7.68 -23.71 -13.16
C ARG A 267 -8.69 -22.58 -13.40
#